data_AF-A0AAD4WSL9-F1
#
_entry.id   AF-A0AAD4WSL9-F1
#
_cell.length_a   1.000
_cell.length_b   1.000
_cell.length_c   1.000
_cell.angle_alpha   90.00
_cell.angle_beta   90.00
_cell.angle_gamma   90.00
#
_symmetry.space_group_name_H-M   'P 1'
#
loop_
_entity.id
_entity.type
_entity.pdbx_description
1 polymer ?
#
loop_
_entity_poly.entity_id
_entity_poly.type
_entity_poly.pdbx_seq_one_letter_code
_entity_poly.pdbx_strand_id
1 'polypeptide(L)'
;MMPYNPGRHWILLIVRAKRETVYFLDSLPGNRVVDEKAKNIVNSAIKIYNSHIARACRKAVIWKTLSGTPKQPSSVECGYYVMRFMRDIIMDPSLAFEKKYAKGNQEAPYPQEAIDEVRNEWAEFVCQIIEQGNY
;
A
#
# COMPACT_ATOMS: atom_id res chain seq x y z
N MET A 1 -6.18 0.53 -4.34
CA MET A 1 -5.14 0.46 -3.30
C MET A 1 -5.77 0.86 -1.98
N MET A 2 -5.33 0.30 -0.86
CA MET A 2 -5.94 0.49 0.46
C MET A 2 -4.84 0.71 1.50
N PRO A 3 -4.54 1.98 1.86
CA PRO A 3 -3.81 2.29 3.08
C PRO A 3 -4.58 1.74 4.28
N TYR A 4 -3.88 1.15 5.23
CA TYR A 4 -4.50 0.61 6.44
C TYR A 4 -3.56 0.84 7.63
N ASN A 5 -4.16 1.16 8.78
CA ASN A 5 -3.43 1.38 10.01
C ASN A 5 -4.06 0.55 11.15
N PRO A 6 -3.43 -0.55 11.59
CA PRO A 6 -3.89 -1.32 12.74
C PRO A 6 -3.65 -0.62 14.09
N GLY A 7 -3.06 0.59 14.09
CA GLY A 7 -2.88 1.42 15.28
C GLY A 7 -1.89 2.55 15.04
N ARG A 8 -0.59 2.24 15.11
CA ARG A 8 0.51 3.22 15.05
C ARG A 8 1.40 3.09 13.81
N HIS A 9 0.99 2.31 12.82
CA HIS A 9 1.84 1.97 11.68
C HIS A 9 1.02 1.88 10.39
N TRP A 10 1.34 2.69 9.40
CA TRP A 10 0.68 2.65 8.10
C TRP A 10 1.29 1.57 7.21
N ILE A 11 0.42 0.76 6.62
CA ILE A 11 0.76 -0.24 5.61
C ILE A 11 -0.06 -0.01 4.33
N LEU A 12 0.36 -0.61 3.22
CA LEU A 12 -0.38 -0.57 1.97
C LEU A 12 -0.82 -1.98 1.56
N LEU A 13 -2.13 -2.12 1.30
CA LEU A 13 -2.71 -3.30 0.67
C LEU A 13 -3.07 -2.99 -0.79
N ILE A 14 -2.66 -3.85 -1.71
CA ILE A 14 -3.07 -3.80 -3.11
C ILE A 14 -4.00 -4.97 -3.39
N VAL A 15 -5.28 -4.66 -3.60
CA VAL A 15 -6.32 -5.65 -3.83
C VAL A 15 -6.56 -5.82 -5.33
N ARG A 16 -6.17 -6.95 -5.91
CA ARG A 16 -6.54 -7.34 -7.28
C ARG A 16 -7.78 -8.24 -7.23
N ALA A 17 -8.95 -7.67 -7.02
CA ALA A 17 -10.20 -8.40 -6.77
C ALA A 17 -10.54 -9.45 -7.85
N LYS A 18 -10.39 -9.11 -9.14
CA LYS A 18 -10.59 -10.06 -10.26
C LYS A 18 -9.66 -11.28 -10.22
N ARG A 19 -8.43 -11.10 -9.69
CA ARG A 19 -7.43 -12.17 -9.54
C ARG A 19 -7.50 -12.87 -8.19
N GLU A 20 -8.34 -12.36 -7.27
CA GLU A 20 -8.45 -12.84 -5.89
C GLU A 20 -7.08 -12.85 -5.16
N THR A 21 -6.22 -11.88 -5.49
CA THR A 21 -4.89 -11.74 -4.90
C THR A 21 -4.77 -10.39 -4.20
N VAL A 22 -4.21 -10.41 -2.99
CA VAL A 22 -3.90 -9.23 -2.19
C VAL A 22 -2.40 -9.19 -1.95
N TYR A 23 -1.80 -8.03 -2.19
CA TYR A 23 -0.39 -7.78 -1.95
C TYR A 23 -0.24 -6.87 -0.73
N PHE A 24 0.72 -7.22 0.12
CA PHE A 24 1.04 -6.51 1.34
C PHE A 24 2.42 -5.86 1.22
N LEU A 25 2.46 -4.54 1.37
CA LEU A 25 3.67 -3.73 1.42
C LEU A 25 3.79 -3.08 2.79
N ASP A 26 4.99 -3.16 3.34
CA ASP A 26 5.29 -2.72 4.69
C ASP A 26 6.70 -2.14 4.76
N SER A 27 6.79 -0.90 5.24
CA SER A 27 8.03 -0.15 5.28
C SER A 27 8.90 -0.45 6.51
N LEU A 28 8.42 -0.88 7.68
CA LEU A 28 9.41 -1.21 8.73
C LEU A 28 10.12 -2.54 8.39
N PRO A 29 11.37 -2.75 8.86
CA PRO A 29 12.05 -4.02 8.72
C PRO A 29 11.33 -5.18 9.43
N GLY A 30 11.68 -6.41 9.03
CA GLY A 30 11.18 -7.66 9.61
C GLY A 30 10.16 -8.40 8.75
N ASN A 31 9.96 -9.68 9.06
CA ASN A 31 9.02 -10.58 8.37
C ASN A 31 7.62 -10.47 8.99
N ARG A 32 6.97 -9.34 8.76
CA ARG A 32 5.61 -9.10 9.26
C ARG A 32 4.55 -9.64 8.31
N VAL A 33 3.36 -9.81 8.88
CA VAL A 33 2.14 -10.23 8.17
C VAL A 33 1.01 -9.30 8.52
N VAL A 34 0.04 -9.19 7.60
CA VAL A 34 -1.21 -8.44 7.83
C VAL A 34 -2.00 -9.10 8.95
N ASP A 35 -2.60 -8.28 9.82
CA ASP A 35 -3.46 -8.78 10.90
C ASP A 35 -4.76 -9.40 10.36
N GLU A 36 -5.39 -10.23 11.19
CA GLU A 36 -6.60 -10.96 10.80
C GLU A 36 -7.81 -10.06 10.55
N LYS A 37 -7.90 -8.88 11.20
CA LYS A 37 -9.00 -7.94 10.97
C LYS A 37 -8.94 -7.38 9.56
N ALA A 38 -7.76 -6.93 9.11
CA ALA A 38 -7.56 -6.48 7.74
C ALA A 38 -7.83 -7.60 6.72
N LYS A 39 -7.38 -8.83 7.00
CA LYS A 39 -7.69 -9.98 6.14
C LYS A 39 -9.19 -10.22 6.01
N ASN A 40 -9.91 -10.21 7.13
CA ASN A 40 -11.36 -10.43 7.15
C ASN A 40 -12.12 -9.34 6.39
N ILE A 41 -11.72 -8.07 6.53
CA ILE A 41 -12.30 -6.95 5.78
C ILE A 41 -12.12 -7.17 4.28
N VAL A 42 -10.88 -7.41 3.83
CA VAL A 42 -10.58 -7.54 2.39
C VAL A 42 -11.20 -8.81 1.79
N ASN A 43 -11.16 -9.93 2.51
CA ASN A 43 -11.78 -11.18 2.06
C ASN A 43 -13.31 -11.01 1.90
N SER A 44 -13.95 -10.30 2.84
CA SER A 44 -15.39 -9.99 2.75
C SER A 44 -15.69 -9.07 1.59
N ALA A 45 -14.89 -8.02 1.38
CA ALA A 45 -15.04 -7.10 0.26
C ALA A 45 -14.89 -7.81 -1.10
N ILE A 46 -13.93 -8.73 -1.24
CA ILE A 46 -13.77 -9.55 -2.46
C ILE A 46 -14.98 -10.46 -2.66
N LYS A 47 -15.51 -11.08 -1.61
CA LYS A 47 -16.73 -11.90 -1.69
C LYS A 47 -17.93 -11.08 -2.20
N ILE A 48 -18.13 -9.88 -1.65
CA ILE A 48 -19.20 -8.95 -2.08
C ILE A 48 -19.00 -8.55 -3.54
N TYR A 49 -17.77 -8.16 -3.92
CA TYR A 49 -17.44 -7.80 -5.30
C TYR A 49 -17.74 -8.95 -6.27
N ASN A 50 -17.38 -10.19 -5.92
CA ASN A 50 -17.64 -11.37 -6.73
C ASN A 50 -19.13 -11.63 -6.95
N SER A 51 -19.91 -11.54 -5.88
CA SER A 51 -21.38 -11.63 -5.95
C SER A 51 -21.96 -10.55 -6.85
N HIS A 52 -21.48 -9.30 -6.73
CA HIS A 52 -21.94 -8.18 -7.54
C HIS A 52 -21.70 -8.37 -9.05
N ILE A 53 -20.60 -9.02 -9.44
CA ILE A 53 -20.29 -9.30 -10.85
C ILE A 53 -20.77 -10.69 -11.31
N ALA A 54 -21.66 -11.34 -10.55
CA ALA A 54 -22.17 -12.70 -10.81
C ALA A 54 -21.05 -13.74 -11.04
N ARG A 55 -19.88 -13.53 -10.44
CA ARG A 55 -18.75 -14.46 -10.54
C ARG A 55 -18.77 -15.39 -9.34
N ALA A 56 -18.89 -16.68 -9.61
CA ALA A 56 -18.67 -17.69 -8.58
C ALA A 56 -17.27 -17.48 -7.96
N CYS A 57 -17.21 -17.36 -6.64
CA CYS A 57 -15.96 -17.40 -5.91
C CYS A 57 -15.41 -18.82 -6.04
N ARG A 58 -14.26 -19.00 -6.72
CA ARG A 58 -13.74 -20.35 -7.04
C ARG A 58 -12.61 -20.77 -6.12
N LYS A 59 -11.91 -19.84 -5.46
CA LYS A 59 -10.70 -20.11 -4.66
C LYS A 59 -10.60 -19.20 -3.44
N ALA A 60 -9.82 -19.64 -2.45
CA ALA A 60 -9.44 -18.79 -1.32
C ALA A 60 -8.60 -17.60 -1.80
N VAL A 61 -8.79 -16.44 -1.17
CA VAL A 61 -8.00 -15.22 -1.46
C VAL A 61 -6.52 -15.48 -1.18
N ILE A 62 -5.67 -15.16 -2.14
CA ILE A 62 -4.22 -15.35 -2.04
C ILE A 62 -3.60 -14.07 -1.45
N TRP A 63 -2.90 -14.20 -0.34
CA TRP A 63 -2.16 -13.12 0.29
C TRP A 63 -0.67 -13.24 0.00
N LYS A 64 -0.05 -12.17 -0.50
CA LYS A 64 1.37 -12.13 -0.85
C LYS A 64 2.07 -10.97 -0.15
N THR A 65 3.12 -11.25 0.60
CA THR A 65 4.03 -10.23 1.11
C THR A 65 5.06 -9.87 0.05
N LEU A 66 5.19 -8.59 -0.27
CA LEU A 66 6.23 -8.08 -1.16
C LEU A 66 7.45 -7.70 -0.32
N SER A 67 8.34 -8.67 -0.05
CA SER A 67 9.43 -8.46 0.91
C SER A 67 10.53 -7.52 0.40
N GLY A 68 10.67 -7.36 -0.92
CA GLY A 68 11.53 -6.33 -1.53
C GLY A 68 10.87 -4.97 -1.55
N THR A 69 10.16 -4.60 -0.49
CA THR A 69 9.61 -3.26 -0.30
C THR A 69 10.67 -2.39 0.41
N PRO A 70 10.94 -1.15 -0.06
CA PRO A 70 11.85 -0.22 0.61
C PRO A 70 11.57 -0.08 2.09
N LYS A 71 12.63 -0.15 2.90
CA LYS A 71 12.50 -0.09 4.37
C LYS A 71 12.77 1.31 4.91
N GLN A 72 11.96 1.77 5.86
CA GLN A 72 12.22 3.05 6.52
C GLN A 72 13.37 2.90 7.53
N PRO A 73 14.27 3.89 7.61
CA PRO A 73 15.35 3.90 8.60
C PRO A 73 14.81 4.17 10.01
N SER A 74 13.72 4.96 10.13
CA SER A 74 13.06 5.27 11.40
C SER A 74 11.71 4.57 11.55
N SER A 75 11.00 4.81 12.65
CA SER A 75 9.68 4.23 12.92
C SER A 75 8.50 5.18 12.65
N VAL A 76 8.75 6.39 12.16
CA VAL A 76 7.75 7.48 12.12
C VAL A 76 7.30 7.90 10.72
N GLU A 77 7.97 7.41 9.68
CA GLU A 77 7.76 7.84 8.29
C GLU A 77 6.89 6.87 7.47
N CYS A 78 6.25 5.90 8.13
CA CYS A 78 5.41 4.88 7.49
C CYS A 78 4.33 5.47 6.57
N GLY A 79 3.69 6.58 6.96
CA GLY A 79 2.69 7.26 6.14
C GLY A 79 3.28 7.81 4.83
N TYR A 80 4.47 8.42 4.88
CA TYR A 80 5.17 8.92 3.69
C TYR A 80 5.64 7.79 2.78
N TYR A 81 6.09 6.67 3.36
CA TYR A 81 6.41 5.47 2.57
C TYR A 81 5.17 4.91 1.86
N VAL A 82 4.01 4.84 2.54
CA VAL A 82 2.75 4.40 1.89
C VAL A 82 2.37 5.33 0.74
N MET A 83 2.46 6.65 0.93
CA MET A 83 2.21 7.61 -0.15
C MET A 83 3.20 7.43 -1.32
N ARG A 84 4.49 7.25 -1.02
CA ARG A 84 5.53 7.00 -2.02
C ARG A 84 5.30 5.70 -2.79
N PHE A 85 4.90 4.62 -2.12
CA PHE A 85 4.54 3.36 -2.77
C PHE A 85 3.38 3.56 -3.74
N MET A 86 2.33 4.27 -3.31
CA MET A 86 1.18 4.56 -4.16
C MET A 86 1.57 5.37 -5.40
N ARG A 87 2.41 6.41 -5.24
CA ARG A 87 2.96 7.19 -6.35
C ARG A 87 3.74 6.31 -7.32
N ASP A 88 4.68 5.52 -6.82
CA ASP A 88 5.50 4.61 -7.61
C ASP A 88 4.67 3.60 -8.42
N ILE A 89 3.56 3.10 -7.85
CA ILE A 89 2.66 2.15 -8.52
C ILE A 89 1.81 2.85 -9.57
N ILE A 90 1.28 4.04 -9.28
CA ILE A 90 0.43 4.81 -10.20
C ILE A 90 1.24 5.30 -11.41
N MET A 91 2.47 5.75 -11.17
CA MET A 91 3.34 6.29 -12.21
C MET A 91 4.00 5.20 -13.08
N ASP A 92 3.89 3.92 -12.70
CA ASP A 92 4.34 2.79 -13.53
C ASP A 92 3.21 2.31 -14.46
N PRO A 93 3.24 2.66 -15.77
CA PRO A 93 2.20 2.26 -16.71
C PRO A 93 2.13 0.73 -16.93
N SER A 94 3.22 0.00 -16.62
CA SER A 94 3.25 -1.45 -16.74
C SER A 94 2.55 -2.14 -15.57
N LEU A 95 2.29 -1.42 -14.46
CA LEU A 95 1.78 -1.95 -13.19
C LEU A 95 2.57 -3.18 -12.73
N ALA A 96 3.89 -3.19 -12.97
CA ALA A 96 4.80 -4.29 -12.67
C ALA A 96 5.33 -4.26 -11.23
N PHE A 97 4.58 -3.64 -10.30
CA PHE A 97 4.94 -3.52 -8.89
C PHE A 97 5.26 -4.87 -8.23
N GLU A 98 4.64 -5.96 -8.69
CA GLU A 98 4.91 -7.31 -8.19
C GLU A 98 6.36 -7.73 -8.43
N LYS A 99 6.91 -7.37 -9.59
CA LYS A 99 8.31 -7.59 -9.93
C LYS A 99 9.19 -6.58 -9.20
N LYS A 100 8.82 -5.29 -9.22
CA LYS A 100 9.59 -4.22 -8.56
C LYS A 100 9.86 -4.53 -7.08
N TYR A 101 8.84 -4.96 -6.35
CA TYR A 101 8.92 -5.24 -4.91
C TYR A 101 9.09 -6.73 -4.57
N ALA A 102 9.50 -7.55 -5.54
CA ALA A 102 9.83 -8.95 -5.30
C ALA A 102 11.06 -9.07 -4.39
N LYS A 103 11.14 -10.18 -3.65
CA LYS A 103 12.27 -10.49 -2.78
C LYS A 103 13.60 -10.39 -3.55
N GLY A 104 14.56 -9.67 -2.98
CA GLY A 104 15.90 -9.49 -3.57
C GLY A 104 16.05 -8.34 -4.56
N ASN A 105 14.97 -7.62 -4.90
CA ASN A 105 15.05 -6.51 -5.87
C ASN A 105 15.30 -5.14 -5.23
N GLN A 106 14.65 -4.81 -4.10
CA GLN A 106 14.75 -3.47 -3.50
C GLN A 106 14.39 -3.45 -1.99
N GLU A 107 15.35 -3.60 -1.09
CA GLU A 107 15.11 -3.44 0.36
C GLU A 107 15.67 -2.13 0.92
N ALA A 108 16.53 -1.46 0.15
CA ALA A 108 17.13 -0.19 0.56
C ALA A 108 16.04 0.88 0.81
N PRO A 109 16.24 1.73 1.82
CA PRO A 109 15.41 2.91 2.03
C PRO A 109 15.30 3.77 0.76
N TYR A 110 14.21 4.52 0.65
CA TYR A 110 14.16 5.59 -0.33
C TYR A 110 15.20 6.65 0.03
N PRO A 111 15.82 7.32 -0.97
CA PRO A 111 16.58 8.53 -0.72
C PRO A 111 15.70 9.57 0.00
N GLN A 112 16.29 10.37 0.87
CA GLN A 112 15.55 11.35 1.67
C GLN A 112 14.78 12.33 0.77
N GLU A 113 15.36 12.70 -0.37
CA GLU A 113 14.79 13.60 -1.36
C GLU A 113 13.47 13.05 -1.94
N ALA A 114 13.37 11.73 -2.12
CA ALA A 114 12.15 11.10 -2.64
C ALA A 114 11.02 11.09 -1.60
N ILE A 115 11.35 11.11 -0.31
CA ILE A 115 10.40 11.25 0.80
C ILE A 115 10.00 12.72 0.97
N ASP A 116 10.96 13.63 0.86
CA ASP A 116 10.71 15.07 0.98
C ASP A 116 9.86 15.60 -0.18
N GLU A 117 10.00 15.04 -1.39
CA GLU A 117 9.12 15.33 -2.52
C GLU A 117 7.64 15.11 -2.14
N VAL A 118 7.32 13.95 -1.55
CA VAL A 118 5.95 13.60 -1.14
C VAL A 118 5.49 14.47 0.05
N ARG A 119 6.39 14.79 0.98
CA ARG A 119 6.10 15.67 2.12
C ARG A 119 5.72 17.07 1.66
N ASN A 120 6.53 17.65 0.77
CA ASN A 120 6.35 19.00 0.30
C ASN A 120 5.09 19.12 -0.55
N GLU A 121 4.85 18.20 -1.49
CA GLU A 121 3.62 18.17 -2.29
C GLU A 121 2.36 18.07 -1.41
N TRP A 122 2.39 17.22 -0.37
CA TRP A 122 1.28 17.10 0.58
C TRP A 122 1.09 18.38 1.39
N ALA A 123 2.18 18.98 1.89
CA ALA A 123 2.12 20.21 2.68
C ALA A 123 1.58 21.38 1.83
N GLU A 124 2.05 21.53 0.60
CA GLU A 124 1.56 22.55 -0.34
C GLU A 124 0.07 22.38 -0.61
N PHE A 125 -0.39 21.16 -0.87
CA PHE A 125 -1.81 20.86 -1.06
C PHE A 125 -2.67 21.24 0.16
N VAL A 126 -2.21 20.89 1.37
CA VAL A 126 -2.92 21.24 2.61
C VAL A 126 -2.93 22.75 2.85
N CYS A 127 -1.82 23.46 2.60
CA CYS A 127 -1.77 24.91 2.71
C CYS A 127 -2.80 25.57 1.78
N GLN A 128 -2.92 25.11 0.55
CA GLN A 128 -3.92 25.62 -0.40
C GLN A 128 -5.36 25.42 0.10
N ILE A 129 -5.68 24.28 0.70
CA ILE A 129 -7.01 24.02 1.30
C ILE A 129 -7.28 25.00 2.44
N ILE A 130 -6.29 25.22 3.30
CA ILE A 130 -6.42 26.12 4.45
C ILE A 130 -6.63 27.56 3.98
N GLU A 131 -5.84 28.02 3.00
CA GLU A 131 -5.97 29.37 2.43
C GLU A 131 -7.33 29.60 1.77
N GLN A 132 -7.94 28.55 1.21
CA GLN A 132 -9.26 28.62 0.58
C GLN A 132 -10.43 28.49 1.57
N GLY A 133 -10.18 28.23 2.86
CA GLY A 133 -11.23 28.04 3.86
C GLY A 133 -12.06 26.77 3.66
N ASN A 134 -11.53 25.78 2.95
CA ASN A 134 -12.24 24.54 2.57
C ASN A 134 -12.05 23.41 3.61
N TYR A 135 -12.34 23.67 4.89
CA TYR A 135 -12.19 22.69 5.97
C TYR A 135 -13.37 22.68 6.95
#